data_AF-A0A1Y5FMI2-F1
#
_entry.id   AF-A0A1Y5FMI2-F1
#
_cell.length_a   1.000
_cell.length_b   1.000
_cell.length_c   1.000
_cell.angle_alpha   90.00
_cell.angle_beta   90.00
_cell.angle_gamma   90.00
#
_symmetry.space_group_name_H-M   'P 1'
#
loop_
_entity.id
_entity.type
_entity.pdbx_description
1 polymer ?
#
loop_
_entity_poly.entity_id
_entity_poly.type
_entity_poly.pdbx_seq_one_letter_code
_entity_poly.pdbx_strand_id
1 'polypeptide(L)'
;MKIFPAFEEAIFIKRYKRFFADIELRDGSELTIHCANTGSMKNCLSPGQPCWFSRSDNPKRKLPGTLEIITTTGGRLAGVNTARPNKLVVEAIKNGVISELQGYDKLRTEVRYGEENSRIDILLEQGEAQCFVEVKSVTLEAQGKQARFPDAVTTRGAKHLRELMHMVEQGQRGVLVFCVQLTDIEEVCAAEEVDPLYAQTLAEAIVAGVEVLVYGCRLGPDEIVIDRKLTLLAPASV
;
A
#
# COMPACT_ATOMS: atom_id res chain seq x y z
N MET A 1 -9.68 0.07 -9.82
CA MET A 1 -10.84 -0.47 -9.09
C MET A 1 -11.96 0.54 -9.14
N LYS A 2 -13.06 0.21 -9.83
CA LYS A 2 -14.29 1.00 -9.75
C LYS A 2 -14.95 0.81 -8.40
N ILE A 3 -15.47 1.89 -7.83
CA ILE A 3 -16.09 1.94 -6.52
C ILE A 3 -17.58 2.21 -6.72
N PHE A 4 -18.40 1.22 -6.37
CA PHE A 4 -19.85 1.33 -6.45
C PHE A 4 -20.51 0.71 -5.21
N PRO A 5 -21.36 1.45 -4.47
CA PRO A 5 -21.57 2.90 -4.62
C PRO A 5 -20.28 3.69 -4.39
N ALA A 6 -20.19 4.89 -4.98
CA ALA A 6 -19.05 5.78 -4.77
C ALA A 6 -18.84 6.09 -3.29
N PHE A 7 -17.60 6.36 -2.89
CA PHE A 7 -17.32 6.78 -1.52
C PHE A 7 -18.03 8.08 -1.20
N GLU A 8 -18.55 8.14 0.03
CA GLU A 8 -19.15 9.34 0.57
C GLU A 8 -18.06 10.23 1.15
N GLU A 9 -18.20 11.54 0.93
CA GLU A 9 -17.33 12.57 1.47
C GLU A 9 -17.82 13.00 2.86
N ALA A 10 -16.87 13.20 3.77
CA ALA A 10 -17.10 13.67 5.14
C ALA A 10 -15.90 14.48 5.63
N ILE A 11 -16.03 15.18 6.77
CA ILE A 11 -14.91 15.85 7.42
C ILE A 11 -14.32 14.91 8.48
N PHE A 12 -13.01 14.69 8.44
CA PHE A 12 -12.33 13.87 9.42
C PHE A 12 -12.22 14.59 10.77
N ILE A 13 -12.70 13.98 11.86
CA ILE A 13 -12.60 14.56 13.20
C ILE A 13 -11.38 13.99 13.92
N LYS A 14 -11.34 12.67 14.15
CA LYS A 14 -10.24 12.02 14.87
C LYS A 14 -10.20 10.52 14.62
N ARG A 15 -9.02 9.93 14.80
CA ARG A 15 -8.81 8.48 14.89
C ARG A 15 -8.41 8.12 16.31
N TYR A 16 -8.97 7.05 16.85
CA TYR A 16 -8.67 6.58 18.21
C TYR A 16 -8.78 5.06 18.29
N LYS A 17 -8.13 4.48 19.31
CA LYS A 17 -8.07 3.02 19.54
C LYS A 17 -7.72 2.22 18.28
N ARG A 18 -6.92 2.82 17.39
CA ARG A 18 -6.47 2.35 16.05
C ARG A 18 -7.57 2.12 15.01
N PHE A 19 -8.73 1.60 15.39
CA PHE A 19 -9.75 1.08 14.48
C PHE A 19 -11.01 1.94 14.35
N PHE A 20 -11.08 3.05 15.07
CA PHE A 20 -12.23 3.96 15.06
C PHE A 20 -11.80 5.30 14.49
N ALA A 21 -12.62 5.84 13.59
CA ALA A 21 -12.52 7.20 13.12
C ALA A 21 -13.89 7.86 13.27
N ASP A 22 -13.94 8.99 13.95
CA ASP A 22 -15.13 9.84 13.95
C ASP A 22 -15.01 10.81 12.77
N ILE A 23 -16.12 10.97 12.04
CA ILE A 23 -16.26 11.85 10.89
C ILE A 23 -17.55 12.68 11.01
N GLU A 24 -17.58 13.86 10.41
CA GLU A 24 -18.77 14.71 10.31
C GLU A 24 -19.34 14.61 8.88
N LEU A 25 -20.61 14.24 8.76
CA LEU A 25 -21.32 14.17 7.49
C LEU A 25 -21.76 15.56 7.01
N ARG A 26 -22.19 15.66 5.75
CA ARG A 26 -22.64 16.93 5.15
C ARG A 26 -23.83 17.60 5.87
N ASP A 27 -24.63 16.83 6.61
CA ASP A 27 -25.74 17.34 7.42
C ASP A 27 -25.32 17.80 8.83
N GLY A 28 -24.02 17.74 9.14
CA GLY A 28 -23.44 18.08 10.44
C GLY A 28 -23.53 16.96 11.48
N SER A 29 -24.07 15.79 11.13
CA SER A 29 -24.11 14.66 12.07
C SER A 29 -22.77 13.93 12.15
N GLU A 30 -22.40 13.48 13.36
CA GLU A 30 -21.20 12.68 13.56
C GLU A 30 -21.46 11.19 13.33
N LEU A 31 -20.51 10.51 12.71
CA LEU A 31 -20.52 9.07 12.46
C LEU A 31 -19.19 8.45 12.83
N THR A 32 -19.21 7.38 13.63
CA THR A 32 -18.02 6.57 13.87
C THR A 32 -17.93 5.46 12.83
N ILE A 33 -16.82 5.41 12.10
CA ILE A 33 -16.52 4.42 11.06
C ILE A 33 -15.26 3.61 11.38
N HIS A 34 -15.07 2.51 10.68
CA HIS A 34 -13.91 1.65 10.85
C HIS A 34 -12.67 2.25 10.17
N CYS A 35 -11.54 2.31 10.89
CA CYS A 35 -10.24 2.52 10.29
C CYS A 35 -9.54 1.16 10.09
N ALA A 36 -9.41 0.73 8.83
CA ALA A 36 -8.80 -0.55 8.46
C ALA A 36 -7.27 -0.54 8.49
N ASN A 37 -6.65 0.58 8.91
CA ASN A 37 -5.21 0.71 9.03
C ASN A 37 -4.77 0.53 10.49
N THR A 38 -3.91 -0.44 10.76
CA THR A 38 -3.32 -0.66 12.10
C THR A 38 -2.04 0.14 12.34
N GLY A 39 -1.45 0.68 11.28
CA GLY A 39 -0.19 1.43 11.30
C GLY A 39 -0.32 2.78 12.00
N SER A 40 0.80 3.50 12.02
CA SER A 40 0.88 4.82 12.67
C SER A 40 -0.01 5.83 11.94
N MET A 41 -0.16 5.69 10.62
CA MET A 41 -0.80 6.70 9.76
C MET A 41 -0.12 8.06 9.92
N LYS A 42 1.20 8.05 10.13
CA LYS A 42 2.00 9.25 10.31
C LYS A 42 1.77 10.19 9.13
N ASN A 43 1.56 11.47 9.45
CA ASN A 43 1.24 12.55 8.50
C ASN A 43 -0.08 12.37 7.70
N CYS A 44 -0.86 11.31 7.94
CA CYS A 44 -2.14 11.11 7.25
C CYS A 44 -3.34 11.72 8.01
N LEU A 45 -3.21 11.98 9.31
CA LEU A 45 -4.32 12.36 10.17
C LEU A 45 -4.40 13.89 10.32
N SER A 46 -5.31 14.52 9.58
CA SER A 46 -5.51 15.98 9.61
C SER A 46 -6.97 16.32 10.00
N PRO A 47 -7.26 16.54 11.30
CA PRO A 47 -8.60 16.94 11.76
C PRO A 47 -9.13 18.18 11.03
N GLY A 48 -10.42 18.18 10.72
CA GLY A 48 -11.09 19.26 9.99
C GLY A 48 -10.89 19.23 8.48
N GLN A 49 -10.18 18.24 7.94
CA GLN A 49 -9.99 18.09 6.50
C GLN A 49 -10.94 17.07 5.86
N PRO A 50 -11.20 17.16 4.55
CA PRO A 50 -11.99 16.18 3.83
C PRO A 50 -11.43 14.76 3.92
N CYS A 51 -12.33 13.80 3.98
CA CYS A 51 -12.05 12.38 3.89
C CYS A 51 -13.18 11.66 3.14
N TRP A 52 -12.91 10.44 2.70
CA TRP A 52 -13.88 9.61 2.01
C TRP A 52 -13.99 8.25 2.67
N PHE A 53 -15.22 7.75 2.75
CA PHE A 53 -15.54 6.48 3.37
C PHE A 53 -16.50 5.65 2.51
N SER A 54 -16.40 4.33 2.64
CA SER A 54 -17.39 3.41 2.07
C SER A 54 -18.46 3.09 3.11
N ARG A 55 -19.73 3.01 2.71
CA ARG A 55 -20.79 2.44 3.55
C ARG A 55 -20.86 0.93 3.44
N SER A 56 -21.22 0.30 4.54
CA SER A 56 -21.59 -1.12 4.54
C SER A 56 -23.09 -1.26 4.62
N ASP A 57 -23.61 -2.10 3.74
CA ASP A 57 -24.99 -2.60 3.72
C ASP A 57 -25.22 -3.77 4.69
N ASN A 58 -24.17 -4.31 5.30
CA ASN A 58 -24.25 -5.48 6.17
C ASN A 58 -24.87 -5.09 7.52
N PRO A 59 -26.11 -5.53 7.84
CA PRO A 59 -26.81 -5.13 9.06
C PRO A 59 -26.15 -5.68 10.34
N LYS A 60 -25.24 -6.66 10.21
CA LYS A 60 -24.50 -7.23 11.35
C LYS A 60 -23.28 -6.39 11.73
N ARG A 61 -22.86 -5.42 10.91
CA ARG A 61 -21.70 -4.59 11.22
C ARG A 61 -22.03 -3.57 12.29
N LYS A 62 -21.17 -3.50 13.31
CA LYS A 62 -21.25 -2.50 14.37
C LYS A 62 -20.90 -1.08 13.88
N LEU A 63 -19.98 -0.98 12.92
CA LEU A 63 -19.56 0.29 12.31
C LEU A 63 -20.12 0.36 10.88
N PRO A 64 -20.90 1.41 10.55
CA PRO A 64 -21.66 1.50 9.30
C PRO A 64 -20.81 1.85 8.08
N GLY A 65 -19.54 2.20 8.28
CA GLY A 65 -18.62 2.52 7.18
C GLY A 65 -17.17 2.18 7.47
N THR A 66 -16.32 2.34 6.45
CA THR A 66 -14.86 2.17 6.54
C THR A 66 -14.19 3.38 5.91
N LEU A 67 -13.19 3.94 6.60
CA LEU A 67 -12.38 5.06 6.11
C LEU A 67 -11.50 4.57 4.96
N GLU A 68 -11.58 5.22 3.80
CA GLU A 68 -10.91 4.80 2.57
C GLU A 68 -9.80 5.77 2.16
N ILE A 69 -10.11 7.06 2.11
CA ILE A 69 -9.18 8.12 1.71
C ILE A 69 -9.21 9.23 2.76
N ILE A 70 -8.06 9.82 3.07
CA ILE A 70 -7.93 10.99 3.94
C ILE A 70 -7.09 12.07 3.28
N THR A 71 -7.30 13.32 3.68
CA THR A 71 -6.39 14.42 3.36
C THR A 71 -5.23 14.44 4.37
N THR A 72 -3.99 14.37 3.88
CA THR A 72 -2.77 14.40 4.70
C THR A 72 -2.53 15.78 5.31
N THR A 73 -1.56 15.87 6.23
CA THR A 73 -1.11 17.14 6.78
C THR A 73 -0.53 18.08 5.71
N GLY A 74 0.05 17.54 4.64
CA GLY A 74 0.51 18.28 3.47
C GLY A 74 -0.56 18.56 2.40
N GLY A 75 -1.83 18.23 2.66
CA GLY A 75 -2.94 18.51 1.74
C GLY A 75 -3.09 17.52 0.57
N ARG A 76 -2.39 16.39 0.60
CA ARG A 76 -2.51 15.32 -0.40
C ARG A 76 -3.63 14.36 -0.04
N LEU A 77 -4.13 13.59 -1.00
CA LEU A 77 -5.01 12.46 -0.70
C LEU A 77 -4.17 11.20 -0.46
N ALA A 78 -4.47 10.49 0.62
CA ALA A 78 -3.88 9.19 0.94
C ALA A 78 -4.94 8.10 1.04
N GLY A 79 -4.75 6.99 0.33
CA GLY A 79 -5.57 5.78 0.46
C GLY A 79 -5.16 4.99 1.70
N VAL A 80 -5.98 5.01 2.74
CA VAL A 80 -5.61 4.51 4.07
C VAL A 80 -6.13 3.11 4.36
N ASN A 81 -7.06 2.59 3.55
CA ASN A 81 -7.54 1.22 3.70
C ASN A 81 -6.48 0.21 3.20
N THR A 82 -5.77 -0.42 4.12
CA THR A 82 -4.66 -1.35 3.83
C THR A 82 -5.11 -2.68 3.23
N ALA A 83 -6.42 -2.93 3.08
CA ALA A 83 -6.93 -4.07 2.33
C ALA A 83 -7.00 -3.83 0.80
N ARG A 84 -6.74 -2.60 0.34
CA ARG A 84 -6.78 -2.21 -1.08
C ARG A 84 -5.50 -2.55 -1.89
N PRO A 85 -4.27 -2.32 -1.40
CA PRO A 85 -3.04 -2.45 -2.19
C PRO A 85 -2.93 -3.74 -3.02
N ASN A 86 -3.09 -4.91 -2.40
CA ASN A 86 -2.94 -6.19 -3.11
C ASN A 86 -3.93 -6.29 -4.27
N LYS A 87 -5.19 -5.87 -4.06
CA LYS A 87 -6.20 -5.86 -5.11
C LYS A 87 -5.88 -4.86 -6.23
N LEU A 88 -5.35 -3.70 -5.88
CA LEU A 88 -4.94 -2.68 -6.85
C LEU A 88 -3.79 -3.20 -7.72
N VAL A 89 -2.77 -3.83 -7.12
CA VAL A 89 -1.65 -4.42 -7.85
C VAL A 89 -2.13 -5.57 -8.74
N VAL A 90 -2.98 -6.48 -8.24
CA VAL A 90 -3.56 -7.56 -9.07
C VAL A 90 -4.35 -6.99 -10.26
N GLU A 91 -5.17 -5.96 -10.05
CA GLU A 91 -5.92 -5.33 -11.14
C GLU A 91 -4.99 -4.66 -12.15
N ALA A 92 -3.94 -3.97 -11.68
CA ALA A 92 -2.95 -3.33 -12.54
C ALA A 92 -2.12 -4.31 -13.36
N ILE A 93 -1.77 -5.48 -12.79
CA ILE A 93 -1.16 -6.60 -13.52
C ILE A 93 -2.12 -7.10 -14.59
N LYS A 94 -3.37 -7.42 -14.23
CA LYS A 94 -4.36 -7.96 -15.18
C LYS A 94 -4.69 -7.01 -16.33
N ASN A 95 -4.65 -5.71 -16.08
CA ASN A 95 -4.92 -4.67 -17.08
C ASN A 95 -3.67 -4.24 -17.86
N GLY A 96 -2.51 -4.85 -17.64
CA GLY A 96 -1.28 -4.53 -18.36
C GLY A 96 -0.62 -3.20 -17.97
N VAL A 97 -1.07 -2.55 -16.88
CA VAL A 97 -0.49 -1.28 -16.40
C VAL A 97 0.90 -1.51 -15.83
N ILE A 98 1.08 -2.58 -15.06
CA ILE A 98 2.40 -3.01 -14.60
C ILE A 98 3.00 -3.94 -15.67
N SER A 99 3.64 -3.31 -16.66
CA SER A 99 4.18 -4.00 -17.84
C SER A 99 5.26 -5.03 -17.50
N GLU A 100 6.01 -4.82 -16.42
CA GLU A 100 7.10 -5.69 -15.96
C GLU A 100 6.62 -7.04 -15.41
N LEU A 101 5.33 -7.14 -15.09
CA LEU A 101 4.69 -8.33 -14.51
C LEU A 101 3.76 -9.04 -15.50
N GLN A 102 3.92 -8.78 -16.80
CA GLN A 102 3.20 -9.48 -17.87
C GLN A 102 3.93 -10.77 -18.30
N GLY A 103 3.24 -11.61 -19.08
CA GLY A 103 3.83 -12.85 -19.64
C GLY A 103 3.70 -14.09 -18.76
N TYR A 104 2.77 -14.07 -17.79
CA TYR A 104 2.47 -15.20 -16.92
C TYR A 104 1.03 -15.70 -17.13
N ASP A 105 0.85 -17.01 -17.24
CA ASP A 105 -0.44 -17.67 -17.46
C ASP A 105 -1.31 -17.71 -16.19
N LYS A 106 -0.69 -17.74 -15.01
CA LYS A 106 -1.39 -17.86 -13.72
C LYS A 106 -1.02 -16.74 -12.78
N LEU A 107 -2.03 -16.24 -12.07
CA LEU A 107 -1.91 -15.30 -10.95
C LEU A 107 -2.67 -15.88 -9.75
N ARG A 108 -1.97 -16.07 -8.64
CA ARG A 108 -2.53 -16.49 -7.36
C ARG A 108 -2.17 -15.48 -6.28
N THR A 109 -2.98 -15.40 -5.24
CA THR A 109 -2.75 -14.47 -4.11
C THR A 109 -2.66 -15.23 -2.79
N GLU A 110 -1.97 -14.66 -1.80
CA GLU A 110 -1.85 -15.20 -0.43
C GLU A 110 -1.28 -16.63 -0.36
N VAL A 111 -0.28 -16.91 -1.21
CA VAL A 111 0.32 -18.25 -1.33
C VAL A 111 1.41 -18.43 -0.26
N ARG A 112 1.38 -19.55 0.48
CA ARG A 112 2.45 -19.85 1.45
C ARG A 112 3.77 -20.13 0.73
N TYR A 113 4.85 -19.56 1.24
CA TYR A 113 6.20 -19.72 0.67
C TYR A 113 7.28 -19.45 1.73
N GLY A 114 8.53 -19.69 1.35
CA GLY A 114 9.70 -19.42 2.17
C GLY A 114 9.85 -20.39 3.35
N GLU A 115 10.95 -20.22 4.08
CA GLU A 115 11.30 -21.07 5.22
C GLU A 115 10.67 -20.57 6.54
N GLU A 116 10.20 -19.32 6.58
CA GLU A 116 9.72 -18.69 7.80
C GLU A 116 8.17 -18.65 7.91
N ASN A 117 7.44 -19.57 7.26
CA ASN A 117 5.95 -19.63 7.26
C ASN A 117 5.28 -18.33 6.77
N SER A 118 5.83 -17.71 5.73
CA SER A 118 5.26 -16.49 5.15
C SER A 118 4.24 -16.77 4.07
N ARG A 119 3.58 -15.70 3.64
CA ARG A 119 2.67 -15.70 2.50
C ARG A 119 3.07 -14.59 1.56
N ILE A 120 3.27 -14.94 0.30
CA ILE A 120 3.50 -13.95 -0.75
C ILE A 120 2.15 -13.37 -1.16
N ASP A 121 2.11 -12.05 -1.33
CA ASP A 121 0.89 -11.35 -1.70
C ASP A 121 0.37 -11.85 -3.06
N ILE A 122 1.27 -11.98 -4.04
CA ILE A 122 0.96 -12.42 -5.40
C ILE A 122 2.06 -13.37 -5.90
N LEU A 123 1.65 -14.51 -6.47
CA LEU A 123 2.51 -15.44 -7.19
C LEU A 123 2.07 -15.49 -8.65
N LEU A 124 2.99 -15.18 -9.56
CA LEU A 124 2.80 -15.32 -11.00
C LEU A 124 3.57 -16.54 -11.51
N GLU A 125 2.98 -17.33 -12.41
CA GLU A 125 3.56 -18.60 -12.87
C GLU A 125 3.46 -18.73 -14.40
N GLN A 126 4.57 -19.13 -15.02
CA GLN A 126 4.69 -19.46 -16.45
C GLN A 126 5.51 -20.75 -16.62
N GLY A 127 4.85 -21.90 -16.79
CA GLY A 127 5.53 -23.20 -16.75
C GLY A 127 6.20 -23.42 -15.39
N GLU A 128 7.52 -23.61 -15.38
CA GLU A 128 8.34 -23.74 -14.16
C GLU A 128 8.83 -22.39 -13.60
N ALA A 129 8.70 -21.30 -14.37
CA ALA A 129 9.13 -19.98 -13.93
C ALA A 129 8.10 -19.38 -12.96
N GLN A 130 8.56 -18.97 -11.78
CA GLN A 130 7.74 -18.31 -10.76
C GLN A 130 8.25 -16.90 -10.48
N CYS A 131 7.31 -15.99 -10.24
CA CYS A 131 7.59 -14.62 -9.81
C CYS A 131 6.82 -14.33 -8.52
N PHE A 132 7.58 -14.12 -7.45
CA PHE A 132 7.10 -13.81 -6.12
C PHE A 132 7.00 -12.30 -5.96
N VAL A 133 5.78 -11.78 -5.80
CA VAL A 133 5.52 -10.35 -5.76
C VAL A 133 4.96 -9.97 -4.38
N GLU A 134 5.73 -9.20 -3.64
CA GLU A 134 5.36 -8.61 -2.35
C GLU A 134 4.86 -7.18 -2.57
N VAL A 135 3.77 -6.78 -1.91
CA VAL A 135 3.14 -5.47 -2.07
C VAL A 135 3.27 -4.67 -0.78
N LYS A 136 3.77 -3.43 -0.88
CA LYS A 136 3.81 -2.47 0.23
C LYS A 136 2.97 -1.25 -0.08
N SER A 137 2.09 -0.89 0.85
CA SER A 137 1.34 0.37 0.78
C SER A 137 2.21 1.52 1.27
N VAL A 138 2.36 2.55 0.44
CA VAL A 138 3.14 3.75 0.78
C VAL A 138 2.21 4.95 0.92
N THR A 139 2.19 5.56 2.10
CA THR A 139 1.37 6.76 2.41
C THR A 139 2.11 7.81 3.23
N LEU A 140 3.36 7.55 3.68
CA LEU A 140 4.12 8.52 4.45
C LEU A 140 4.69 9.59 3.51
N GLU A 141 4.13 10.79 3.56
CA GLU A 141 4.65 11.95 2.84
C GLU A 141 6.00 12.42 3.41
N ALA A 142 6.88 12.87 2.51
CA ALA A 142 8.16 13.50 2.82
C ALA A 142 8.30 14.84 2.07
N GLN A 143 9.49 15.44 2.11
CA GLN A 143 9.75 16.74 1.48
C GLN A 143 9.57 16.67 -0.05
N GLY A 144 9.07 17.75 -0.64
CA GLY A 144 8.81 17.81 -2.07
C GLY A 144 7.76 16.79 -2.49
N LYS A 145 8.01 16.07 -3.59
CA LYS A 145 7.12 15.04 -4.15
C LYS A 145 7.59 13.62 -3.81
N GLN A 146 8.15 13.45 -2.61
CA GLN A 146 8.68 12.19 -2.12
C GLN A 146 7.71 11.52 -1.15
N ALA A 147 7.64 10.19 -1.23
CA ALA A 147 7.02 9.36 -0.22
C ALA A 147 8.04 8.37 0.35
N ARG A 148 7.81 7.91 1.59
CA ARG A 148 8.72 7.01 2.29
C ARG A 148 8.04 5.75 2.78
N PHE A 149 8.81 4.68 2.92
CA PHE A 149 8.37 3.47 3.60
C PHE A 149 9.51 2.92 4.46
N PRO A 150 9.25 2.48 5.71
CA PRO A 150 7.94 2.38 6.37
C PRO A 150 7.54 3.63 7.17
N ASP A 151 6.30 3.65 7.69
CA ASP A 151 5.79 4.70 8.59
C ASP A 151 5.96 4.39 10.09
N ALA A 152 6.48 3.20 10.40
CA ALA A 152 6.90 2.70 11.71
C ALA A 152 7.86 1.51 11.53
N VAL A 153 8.62 1.16 12.57
CA VAL A 153 9.51 -0.04 12.56
C VAL A 153 8.71 -1.30 12.18
N THR A 154 9.23 -2.08 11.24
CA THR A 154 8.57 -3.25 10.63
C THR A 154 9.50 -4.45 10.48
N THR A 155 9.60 -5.24 11.55
CA THR A 155 10.34 -6.52 11.52
C THR A 155 9.79 -7.48 10.46
N ARG A 156 8.47 -7.45 10.22
CA ARG A 156 7.81 -8.24 9.17
C ARG A 156 8.21 -7.78 7.76
N GLY A 157 8.40 -6.48 7.54
CA GLY A 157 8.85 -5.95 6.25
C GLY A 157 10.24 -6.46 5.89
N ALA A 158 11.19 -6.37 6.83
CA ALA A 158 12.56 -6.88 6.62
C ALA A 158 12.59 -8.40 6.42
N LYS A 159 11.74 -9.14 7.13
CA LYS A 159 11.57 -10.59 6.92
C LYS A 159 11.14 -10.92 5.49
N HIS A 160 10.10 -10.28 4.98
CA HIS A 160 9.62 -10.58 3.62
C HIS A 160 10.68 -10.25 2.56
N LEU A 161 11.51 -9.22 2.76
CA LEU A 161 12.64 -8.95 1.87
C LEU A 161 13.67 -10.09 1.86
N ARG A 162 14.00 -10.66 3.02
CA ARG A 162 14.89 -11.84 3.09
C ARG A 162 14.30 -13.06 2.40
N GLU A 163 12.99 -13.27 2.50
CA GLU A 163 12.33 -14.36 1.79
C GLU A 163 12.33 -14.15 0.27
N LEU A 164 12.18 -12.91 -0.21
CA LEU A 164 12.35 -12.60 -1.64
C LEU A 164 13.79 -12.85 -2.10
N MET A 165 14.80 -12.43 -1.33
CA MET A 165 16.20 -12.73 -1.64
C MET A 165 16.43 -14.24 -1.75
N HIS A 166 15.87 -15.01 -0.82
CA HIS A 166 15.98 -16.47 -0.85
C HIS A 166 15.33 -17.09 -2.10
N MET A 167 14.20 -16.56 -2.57
CA MET A 167 13.61 -17.02 -3.84
C MET A 167 14.48 -16.67 -5.05
N VAL A 168 15.13 -15.49 -5.02
CA VAL A 168 16.10 -15.11 -6.06
C VAL A 168 17.32 -16.02 -6.06
N GLU A 169 17.85 -16.37 -4.90
CA GLU A 169 18.96 -17.35 -4.76
C GLU A 169 18.60 -18.73 -5.33
N GLN A 170 17.32 -19.14 -5.24
CA GLN A 170 16.81 -20.37 -5.84
C GLN A 170 16.55 -20.27 -7.36
N GLY A 171 16.92 -19.15 -8.00
CA GLY A 171 16.74 -18.91 -9.43
C GLY A 171 15.33 -18.49 -9.84
N GLN A 172 14.46 -18.15 -8.88
CA GLN A 172 13.14 -17.59 -9.15
C GLN A 172 13.20 -16.06 -9.21
N ARG A 173 12.13 -15.42 -9.68
CA ARG A 173 12.05 -13.95 -9.71
C ARG A 173 11.41 -13.43 -8.43
N GLY A 174 12.07 -12.47 -7.76
CA GLY A 174 11.54 -11.78 -6.58
C GLY A 174 11.28 -10.30 -6.90
N VAL A 175 10.09 -9.80 -6.59
CA VAL A 175 9.67 -8.42 -6.87
C VAL A 175 9.01 -7.80 -5.65
N LEU A 176 9.44 -6.61 -5.28
CA LEU A 176 8.77 -5.71 -4.36
C LEU A 176 8.01 -4.64 -5.13
N VAL A 177 6.71 -4.50 -4.90
CA VAL A 177 5.88 -3.44 -5.47
C VAL A 177 5.50 -2.44 -4.37
N PHE A 178 6.05 -1.24 -4.45
CA PHE A 178 5.54 -0.09 -3.71
C PHE A 178 4.27 0.45 -4.39
N CYS A 179 3.12 0.14 -3.81
CA CYS A 179 1.82 0.69 -4.17
C CYS A 179 1.64 2.05 -3.47
N VAL A 180 1.96 3.13 -4.17
CA VAL A 180 1.91 4.50 -3.63
C VAL A 180 0.48 5.03 -3.70
N GLN A 181 -0.25 4.88 -2.60
CA GLN A 181 -1.59 5.41 -2.41
C GLN A 181 -1.52 6.83 -1.83
N LEU A 182 -0.72 7.70 -2.43
CA LEU A 182 -0.54 9.10 -2.05
C LEU A 182 -0.44 9.95 -3.32
N THR A 183 -1.27 10.98 -3.44
CA THR A 183 -1.29 11.85 -4.63
C THR A 183 -0.09 12.80 -4.68
N ASP A 184 0.26 13.29 -5.86
CA ASP A 184 1.38 14.24 -6.06
C ASP A 184 2.73 13.73 -5.54
N ILE A 185 3.02 12.46 -5.84
CA ILE A 185 4.30 11.79 -5.59
C ILE A 185 4.94 11.40 -6.92
N GLU A 186 6.25 11.64 -7.01
CA GLU A 186 7.13 11.31 -8.14
C GLU A 186 8.20 10.30 -7.74
N GLU A 187 8.58 10.26 -6.45
CA GLU A 187 9.72 9.52 -5.94
C GLU A 187 9.40 8.77 -4.64
N VAL A 188 9.98 7.59 -4.46
CA VAL A 188 9.91 6.81 -3.22
C VAL A 188 11.30 6.47 -2.72
N CYS A 189 11.52 6.58 -1.41
CA CYS A 189 12.72 6.08 -0.74
C CYS A 189 12.41 5.33 0.55
N ALA A 190 13.40 4.61 1.07
CA ALA A 190 13.29 4.01 2.40
C ALA A 190 13.32 5.10 3.48
N ALA A 191 12.50 4.94 4.53
CA ALA A 191 12.53 5.79 5.73
C ALA A 191 13.61 5.29 6.70
N GLU A 192 14.89 5.49 6.37
CA GLU A 192 16.01 5.03 7.20
C GLU A 192 15.93 5.58 8.63
N GLU A 193 15.48 6.83 8.80
CA GLU A 193 15.29 7.43 10.12
C GLU A 193 14.18 6.78 10.95
N VAL A 194 13.29 6.02 10.31
CA VAL A 194 12.18 5.29 10.95
C VAL A 194 12.56 3.84 11.22
N ASP A 195 13.17 3.18 10.23
CA ASP A 195 13.60 1.78 10.33
C ASP A 195 14.90 1.56 9.54
N PRO A 196 16.06 1.76 10.20
CA PRO A 196 17.37 1.56 9.57
C PRO A 196 17.57 0.11 9.09
N LEU A 197 17.04 -0.86 9.83
CA LEU A 197 17.16 -2.28 9.47
C LEU A 197 16.40 -2.56 8.17
N TYR A 198 15.17 -2.05 8.03
CA TYR A 198 14.42 -2.20 6.77
C TYR A 198 15.15 -1.54 5.60
N ALA A 199 15.66 -0.32 5.78
CA ALA A 199 16.42 0.39 4.74
C ALA A 199 17.66 -0.39 4.30
N GLN A 200 18.44 -0.91 5.25
CA GLN A 200 19.58 -1.77 4.97
C GLN A 200 19.17 -3.05 4.23
N THR A 201 18.16 -3.77 4.73
CA THR A 201 17.70 -5.02 4.09
C THR A 201 17.14 -4.77 2.69
N LEU A 202 16.54 -3.60 2.44
CA LEU A 202 16.10 -3.23 1.09
C LEU A 202 17.29 -3.04 0.13
N ALA A 203 18.36 -2.39 0.59
CA ALA A 203 19.59 -2.24 -0.18
C ALA A 203 20.21 -3.61 -0.50
N GLU A 204 20.31 -4.49 0.49
CA GLU A 204 20.79 -5.88 0.33
C GLU A 204 19.92 -6.66 -0.66
N ALA A 205 18.59 -6.52 -0.59
CA ALA A 205 17.66 -7.19 -1.50
C ALA A 205 17.84 -6.76 -2.95
N ILE A 206 18.04 -5.46 -3.20
CA ILE A 206 18.32 -4.94 -4.54
C ILE A 206 19.63 -5.52 -5.07
N VAL A 207 20.69 -5.56 -4.24
CA VAL A 207 21.99 -6.14 -4.62
C VAL A 207 21.87 -7.64 -4.93
N ALA A 208 21.05 -8.37 -4.17
CA ALA A 208 20.77 -9.79 -4.38
C ALA A 208 19.93 -10.07 -5.63
N GLY A 209 19.36 -9.05 -6.28
CA GLY A 209 18.59 -9.17 -7.52
C GLY A 209 17.07 -9.11 -7.35
N VAL A 210 16.57 -8.73 -6.16
CA VAL A 210 15.14 -8.43 -5.99
C VAL A 210 14.81 -7.14 -6.74
N GLU A 211 13.85 -7.22 -7.65
CA GLU A 211 13.38 -6.06 -8.40
C GLU A 211 12.47 -5.19 -7.54
N VAL A 212 12.60 -3.87 -7.65
CA VAL A 212 11.73 -2.93 -6.94
C VAL A 212 10.97 -2.07 -7.94
N LEU A 213 9.65 -2.22 -7.94
CA LEU A 213 8.73 -1.45 -8.77
C LEU A 213 7.98 -0.45 -7.91
N VAL A 214 7.85 0.78 -8.40
CA VAL A 214 7.13 1.86 -7.71
C VAL A 214 6.02 2.35 -8.61
N TYR A 215 4.79 2.28 -8.11
CA TYR A 215 3.60 2.64 -8.89
C TYR A 215 2.67 3.54 -8.08
N GLY A 216 2.34 4.69 -8.69
CA GLY A 216 1.41 5.67 -8.17
C GLY A 216 -0.03 5.28 -8.41
N CYS A 217 -0.90 5.70 -7.49
CA CYS A 217 -2.34 5.62 -7.66
C CYS A 217 -2.94 6.98 -7.98
N ARG A 218 -4.03 6.97 -8.74
CA ARG A 218 -5.05 8.02 -8.78
C ARG A 218 -6.16 7.66 -7.81
N LEU A 219 -6.52 8.60 -6.95
CA LEU A 219 -7.50 8.42 -5.88
C LEU A 219 -8.72 9.31 -6.14
N GLY A 220 -9.91 8.74 -6.10
CA GLY A 220 -11.17 9.44 -6.25
C GLY A 220 -12.31 8.72 -5.54
N PRO A 221 -13.49 9.36 -5.44
CA PRO A 221 -14.66 8.78 -4.79
C PRO A 221 -15.23 7.57 -5.56
N ASP A 222 -15.12 7.59 -6.89
CA ASP A 222 -15.67 6.58 -7.80
C ASP A 222 -14.63 5.55 -8.26
N GLU A 223 -13.33 5.81 -8.05
CA GLU A 223 -12.27 4.88 -8.38
C GLU A 223 -10.98 5.09 -7.60
N ILE A 224 -10.28 3.98 -7.34
CA ILE A 224 -8.86 3.97 -6.98
C ILE A 224 -8.15 3.08 -7.99
N VAL A 225 -7.12 3.59 -8.67
CA VAL A 225 -6.42 2.85 -9.72
C VAL A 225 -4.93 3.17 -9.71
N ILE A 226 -4.09 2.14 -9.89
CA ILE A 226 -2.67 2.33 -10.21
C ILE A 226 -2.58 2.82 -11.65
N ASP A 227 -1.91 3.95 -11.87
CA ASP A 227 -1.94 4.63 -13.18
C ASP A 227 -0.57 4.96 -13.77
N ARG A 228 0.48 5.06 -12.94
CA ARG A 228 1.80 5.53 -13.41
C ARG A 228 2.95 4.89 -12.66
N LYS A 229 4.05 4.64 -13.38
CA LYS A 229 5.33 4.26 -12.78
C LYS A 229 5.99 5.50 -12.15
N LEU A 230 6.62 5.31 -10.99
CA LEU A 230 7.35 6.33 -10.25
C LEU A 230 8.82 5.93 -10.09
N THR A 231 9.63 6.84 -9.59
CA THR A 231 11.07 6.60 -9.40
C THR A 231 11.34 6.05 -8.00
N LEU A 232 12.11 4.97 -7.91
CA LEU A 232 12.78 4.59 -6.66
C LEU A 232 14.06 5.43 -6.55
N LEU A 233 14.21 6.18 -5.46
CA LEU A 233 15.50 6.74 -5.09
C LEU A 233 16.30 5.63 -4.43
N ALA A 234 17.47 5.33 -5.00
CA ALA A 234 18.36 4.30 -4.49
C ALA A 234 18.62 4.53 -2.99
N PRO A 235 18.58 3.46 -2.16
CA PRO A 235 19.11 3.53 -0.81
C PRO A 235 20.55 4.03 -0.88
N ALA A 236 20.99 4.81 0.11
CA ALA A 236 22.40 5.17 0.20
C ALA A 236 23.24 3.88 0.16
N SER A 237 24.19 3.81 -0.78
CA SER A 237 25.03 2.62 -0.97
C SER A 237 25.73 2.29 0.34
N VAL A 238 25.71 1.01 0.72
CA VAL A 238 26.54 0.43 1.78
C VAL A 238 27.97 0.27 1.27
#